data_AF-A0A1I5KV13-F1
#
_entry.id   AF-A0A1I5KV13-F1
#
_cell.length_a   1.000
_cell.length_b   1.000
_cell.length_c   1.000
_cell.angle_alpha   90.00
_cell.angle_beta   90.00
_cell.angle_gamma   90.00
#
_symmetry.space_group_name_H-M   'P 1'
#
loop_
_entity.id
_entity.type
_entity.pdbx_description
1 polymer ?
#
loop_
_entity_poly.entity_id
_entity_poly.type
_entity_poly.pdbx_seq_one_letter_code
_entity_poly.pdbx_strand_id
1 'polypeptide(L)'
;MFDTLTSLIGLPISDDRIIAFIEKNGFKYPKKPTISNRSTDTTYWVENKKLGFDLLFSAQVFLDNYPLIAGDKKGIFIPILSSVRWHNNKSKTRFPHDLDFSFKFDALKNILGEPTLKSSDIARVWINDDGSESFYRWYLPVDTEKDIYWGLQYDDDDSIRDFSLGLPYDMPVLEFYDKFMSENFATFSKATGFYRTAKLMFLQWAIERDLLKLDTEKAKIATAIKERKAPITDMIKALDRGYVLEDDFSAENSFARIYTHNLSGFNILYTQDVAFTYLQDATLRENYFGEAAREVLSTFVYNEENYQIVKGIIDNRLAEYKSHKFSKSKQLA
;
A
#
# COMPACT_ATOMS: atom_id res chain seq x y z
N MET A 1 -15.81 8.10 23.30
CA MET A 1 -14.53 7.44 22.97
C MET A 1 -14.32 7.46 21.47
N PHE A 2 -15.23 6.88 20.68
CA PHE A 2 -15.17 6.89 19.21
C PHE A 2 -15.01 8.31 18.61
N ASP A 3 -15.92 9.24 18.91
CA ASP A 3 -15.85 10.62 18.39
C ASP A 3 -14.59 11.36 18.83
N THR A 4 -14.18 11.16 20.10
CA THR A 4 -12.94 11.72 20.63
C THR A 4 -11.75 11.25 19.80
N LEU A 5 -11.63 9.95 19.56
CA LEU A 5 -10.53 9.40 18.78
C LEU A 5 -10.60 9.80 17.30
N THR A 6 -11.81 9.93 16.74
CA THR A 6 -12.01 10.46 15.37
C THR A 6 -11.40 11.85 15.24
N SER A 7 -11.58 12.72 16.25
CA SER A 7 -10.99 14.07 16.25
C SER A 7 -9.45 14.10 16.44
N LEU A 8 -8.86 12.95 16.81
CA LEU A 8 -7.43 12.79 17.06
C LEU A 8 -6.68 12.10 15.91
N ILE A 9 -7.38 11.36 15.05
CA ILE A 9 -6.76 10.73 13.86
C ILE A 9 -6.07 11.81 13.01
N GLY A 10 -4.86 11.49 12.54
CA GLY A 10 -4.05 12.37 11.71
C GLY A 10 -3.20 13.37 12.50
N LEU A 11 -3.39 13.50 13.81
CA LEU A 11 -2.57 14.41 14.63
C LEU A 11 -1.21 13.80 14.95
N PRO A 12 -0.13 14.62 14.99
CA PRO A 12 1.19 14.15 15.39
C PRO A 12 1.18 13.71 16.86
N ILE A 13 2.02 12.74 17.21
CA ILE A 13 2.12 12.28 18.59
C ILE A 13 2.52 13.39 19.58
N SER A 14 3.18 14.44 19.09
CA SER A 14 3.56 15.62 19.86
C SER A 14 2.42 16.64 20.04
N ASP A 15 1.22 16.43 19.50
CA ASP A 15 0.08 17.32 19.69
C ASP A 15 -0.44 17.22 21.15
N ASP A 16 -0.67 18.37 21.79
CA ASP A 16 -1.13 18.44 23.18
C ASP A 16 -2.41 17.63 23.43
N ARG A 17 -3.30 17.53 22.44
CA ARG A 17 -4.53 16.75 22.56
C ARG A 17 -4.25 15.24 22.57
N ILE A 18 -3.25 14.78 21.82
CA ILE A 18 -2.80 13.39 21.83
C ILE A 18 -2.14 13.07 23.18
N ILE A 19 -1.22 13.93 23.63
CA ILE A 19 -0.53 13.77 24.92
C ILE A 19 -1.56 13.69 26.04
N ALA A 20 -2.47 14.66 26.12
CA ALA A 20 -3.53 14.69 27.12
C ALA A 20 -4.44 13.45 27.06
N PHE A 21 -4.76 12.95 25.86
CA PHE A 21 -5.53 11.72 25.70
C PHE A 21 -4.79 10.50 26.26
N ILE A 22 -3.52 10.32 25.90
CA ILE A 22 -2.68 9.19 26.34
C ILE A 22 -2.59 9.20 27.88
N GLU A 23 -2.27 10.34 28.47
CA GLU A 23 -2.10 10.49 29.93
C GLU A 23 -3.42 10.24 30.67
N LYS A 24 -4.52 10.88 30.23
CA LYS A 24 -5.84 10.74 30.87
C LYS A 24 -6.36 9.31 30.84
N ASN A 25 -6.06 8.56 29.78
CA ASN A 25 -6.56 7.20 29.58
C ASN A 25 -5.55 6.12 30.03
N GLY A 26 -4.46 6.52 30.70
CA GLY A 26 -3.50 5.58 31.29
C GLY A 26 -2.69 4.78 30.28
N PHE A 27 -2.54 5.28 29.05
CA PHE A 27 -1.59 4.74 28.09
C PHE A 27 -0.17 5.08 28.53
N LYS A 28 0.80 4.22 28.19
CA LYS A 28 2.21 4.53 28.40
C LYS A 28 2.72 5.35 27.23
N TYR A 29 3.02 6.63 27.46
CA TYR A 29 3.60 7.47 26.42
C TYR A 29 4.95 6.88 25.93
N PRO A 30 5.21 6.81 24.61
CA PRO A 30 6.45 6.27 24.07
C PRO A 30 7.68 7.01 24.58
N LYS A 31 8.71 6.27 25.01
CA LYS A 31 10.00 6.88 25.39
C LYS A 31 10.69 7.57 24.21
N LYS A 32 10.40 7.12 22.99
CA LYS A 32 10.92 7.67 21.73
C LYS A 32 9.70 7.94 20.82
N PRO A 33 9.08 9.12 20.90
CA PRO A 33 7.89 9.45 20.13
C PRO A 33 8.21 9.82 18.67
N THR A 34 9.32 9.32 18.13
CA THR A 34 9.82 9.65 16.79
C THR A 34 10.31 8.40 16.13
N ILE A 35 10.24 8.35 14.81
CA ILE A 35 10.69 7.23 14.00
C ILE A 35 11.94 7.64 13.23
N SER A 36 12.96 6.79 13.26
CA SER A 36 14.20 6.99 12.52
C SER A 36 14.14 6.25 11.19
N ASN A 37 14.61 6.84 10.11
CA ASN A 37 14.75 6.14 8.83
C ASN A 37 15.86 5.10 8.78
N ARG A 38 16.62 4.95 9.86
CA ARG A 38 17.50 3.79 10.05
C ARG A 38 16.78 2.59 10.64
N SER A 39 15.53 2.78 11.07
CA SER A 39 14.65 1.70 11.53
C SER A 39 14.02 1.01 10.33
N THR A 40 13.82 -0.30 10.43
CA THR A 40 12.92 -1.03 9.53
C THR A 40 11.45 -0.69 9.81
N ASP A 41 11.15 -0.29 11.04
CA ASP A 41 9.79 0.02 11.46
C ASP A 41 9.43 1.46 11.10
N THR A 42 8.35 1.64 10.35
CA THR A 42 7.74 2.94 10.00
C THR A 42 6.55 3.27 10.88
N THR A 43 6.17 2.36 11.78
CA THR A 43 5.02 2.47 12.68
C THR A 43 5.31 1.85 14.05
N TYR A 44 4.51 2.19 15.05
CA TYR A 44 4.47 1.46 16.33
C TYR A 44 3.10 1.57 17.01
N TRP A 45 2.77 0.55 17.80
CA TRP A 45 1.57 0.54 18.64
C TRP A 45 1.85 1.10 20.04
N VAL A 46 0.91 1.88 20.56
CA VAL A 46 0.81 2.25 21.97
C VAL A 46 -0.38 1.49 22.54
N GLU A 47 -0.08 0.38 23.19
CA GLU A 47 -1.10 -0.58 23.62
C GLU A 47 -1.74 -0.23 24.97
N ASN A 48 -3.01 -0.59 25.13
CA ASN A 48 -3.69 -0.52 26.42
C ASN A 48 -4.67 -1.69 26.64
N LYS A 49 -4.12 -2.79 27.15
CA LYS A 49 -4.87 -4.03 27.46
C LYS A 49 -6.02 -3.84 28.45
N LYS A 50 -5.98 -2.79 29.30
CA LYS A 50 -7.07 -2.51 30.26
C LYS A 50 -8.28 -1.92 29.55
N LEU A 51 -8.05 -1.01 28.60
CA LEU A 51 -9.11 -0.42 27.79
C LEU A 51 -9.52 -1.32 26.62
N GLY A 52 -8.65 -2.25 26.21
CA GLY A 52 -8.95 -3.18 25.11
C GLY A 52 -8.87 -2.54 23.73
N PHE A 53 -8.12 -1.44 23.60
CA PHE A 53 -7.79 -0.84 22.31
C PHE A 53 -6.38 -0.23 22.32
N ASP A 54 -5.79 -0.15 21.13
CA ASP A 54 -4.42 0.28 20.91
C ASP A 54 -4.39 1.42 19.89
N LEU A 55 -3.36 2.26 19.97
CA LEU A 55 -3.13 3.40 19.08
C LEU A 55 -1.94 3.11 18.16
N LEU A 56 -2.13 3.16 16.83
CA LEU A 56 -1.07 3.01 15.84
C LEU A 56 -0.55 4.38 15.42
N PHE A 57 0.71 4.65 15.71
CA PHE A 57 1.43 5.80 15.21
C PHE A 57 2.25 5.42 13.98
N SER A 58 2.08 6.16 12.88
CA SER A 58 2.79 5.92 11.62
C SER A 58 3.49 7.19 11.15
N ALA A 59 4.74 7.06 10.71
CA ALA A 59 5.42 8.12 9.98
C ALA A 59 5.06 8.10 8.48
N GLN A 60 4.70 6.95 7.94
CA GLN A 60 4.48 6.73 6.52
C GLN A 60 3.07 6.18 6.29
N VAL A 61 2.13 7.10 6.01
CA VAL A 61 0.72 6.78 5.78
C VAL A 61 0.32 6.78 4.31
N PHE A 62 1.21 7.26 3.42
CA PHE A 62 0.99 7.31 1.98
C PHE A 62 -0.26 8.08 1.51
N LEU A 63 -0.65 9.12 2.26
CA LEU A 63 -1.76 10.01 1.92
C LEU A 63 -1.26 11.43 1.71
N ASP A 64 -1.76 12.09 0.66
CA ASP A 64 -1.31 13.45 0.29
C ASP A 64 -1.66 14.49 1.36
N ASN A 65 -2.79 14.32 2.02
CA ASN A 65 -3.25 15.18 3.13
C ASN A 65 -2.42 15.00 4.41
N TYR A 66 -1.58 13.96 4.48
CA TYR A 66 -0.77 13.60 5.65
C TYR A 66 0.69 13.36 5.27
N PRO A 67 1.41 14.41 4.83
CA PRO A 67 2.80 14.27 4.42
C PRO A 67 3.71 13.89 5.59
N LEU A 68 4.86 13.29 5.27
CA LEU A 68 5.93 12.99 6.23
C LEU A 68 6.32 14.26 7.02
N ILE A 69 6.21 14.19 8.35
CA ILE A 69 6.58 15.29 9.25
C ILE A 69 8.03 15.10 9.69
N ALA A 70 8.90 16.02 9.29
CA ALA A 70 10.29 16.02 9.73
C ALA A 70 10.40 16.39 11.22
N GLY A 71 11.23 15.65 11.96
CA GLY A 71 11.63 16.00 13.32
C GLY A 71 12.87 16.88 13.35
N ASP A 72 13.38 17.14 14.56
CA ASP A 72 14.50 18.07 14.82
C ASP A 72 15.85 17.64 14.20
N LYS A 73 15.94 16.43 13.66
CA LYS A 73 17.17 15.86 13.09
C LYS A 73 16.87 15.22 11.74
N LYS A 74 17.84 15.30 10.83
CA LYS A 74 17.78 14.59 9.56
C LYS A 74 17.54 13.09 9.77
N GLY A 75 16.57 12.54 9.05
CA GLY A 75 16.20 11.12 9.13
C GLY A 75 15.38 10.76 10.37
N ILE A 76 14.93 11.74 11.17
CA ILE A 76 13.96 11.55 12.24
C ILE A 76 12.63 12.14 11.80
N PHE A 77 11.56 11.40 12.01
CA PHE A 77 10.20 11.74 11.61
C PHE A 77 9.25 11.68 12.80
N ILE A 78 8.26 12.56 12.80
CA ILE A 78 7.21 12.63 13.81
C ILE A 78 6.02 11.82 13.28
N PRO A 79 5.67 10.69 13.90
CA PRO A 79 4.53 9.90 13.45
C PRO A 79 3.22 10.56 13.87
N ILE A 80 2.17 10.29 13.10
CA ILE A 80 0.80 10.71 13.38
C ILE A 80 -0.03 9.53 13.87
N LEU A 81 -1.11 9.80 14.61
CA LEU A 81 -2.09 8.78 14.96
C LEU A 81 -2.81 8.34 13.69
N SER A 82 -2.39 7.19 13.15
CA SER A 82 -2.90 6.66 11.88
C SER A 82 -4.10 5.74 12.06
N SER A 83 -4.16 4.98 13.15
CA SER A 83 -5.25 4.04 13.39
C SER A 83 -5.45 3.79 14.88
N VAL A 84 -6.68 3.43 15.23
CA VAL A 84 -7.07 2.87 16.51
C VAL A 84 -7.69 1.51 16.24
N ARG A 85 -7.28 0.50 17.03
CA ARG A 85 -7.83 -0.85 16.94
C ARG A 85 -8.38 -1.27 18.29
N TRP A 86 -9.66 -1.63 18.32
CA TRP A 86 -10.30 -2.26 19.48
C TRP A 86 -10.30 -3.77 19.29
N HIS A 87 -10.08 -4.51 20.37
CA HIS A 87 -10.05 -5.98 20.34
C HIS A 87 -11.10 -6.63 21.24
N ASN A 88 -11.91 -5.82 21.95
CA ASN A 88 -13.03 -6.26 22.79
C ASN A 88 -13.85 -5.06 23.30
N ASN A 89 -14.91 -5.37 24.05
CA ASN A 89 -15.84 -4.41 24.65
C ASN A 89 -15.35 -3.70 25.93
N LYS A 90 -14.10 -3.89 26.41
CA LYS A 90 -13.66 -3.36 27.72
C LYS A 90 -13.75 -1.84 27.82
N SER A 91 -13.48 -1.13 26.72
CA SER A 91 -13.56 0.33 26.67
C SER A 91 -14.99 0.88 26.78
N LYS A 92 -16.01 0.01 26.63
CA LYS A 92 -17.42 0.41 26.53
C LYS A 92 -17.64 1.50 25.48
N THR A 93 -16.86 1.44 24.40
CA THR A 93 -17.00 2.36 23.27
C THR A 93 -18.33 2.06 22.58
N ARG A 94 -19.17 3.09 22.44
CA ARG A 94 -20.36 3.02 21.59
C ARG A 94 -19.90 3.21 20.14
N PHE A 95 -19.89 2.13 19.36
CA PHE A 95 -19.59 2.19 17.92
C PHE A 95 -20.82 2.68 17.14
N PRO A 96 -20.63 3.19 15.91
CA PRO A 96 -21.77 3.52 15.04
C PRO A 96 -22.70 2.32 14.86
N HIS A 97 -23.99 2.59 14.70
CA HIS A 97 -25.07 1.59 14.65
C HIS A 97 -25.20 0.70 15.90
N ASP A 98 -24.61 1.10 17.03
CA ASP A 98 -24.65 0.35 18.29
C ASP A 98 -24.06 -1.07 18.17
N LEU A 99 -23.11 -1.25 17.23
CA LEU A 99 -22.40 -2.51 17.06
C LEU A 99 -21.47 -2.81 18.24
N ASP A 100 -21.24 -4.10 18.47
CA ASP A 100 -20.25 -4.61 19.40
C ASP A 100 -19.68 -5.97 18.92
N PHE A 101 -18.74 -6.54 19.69
CA PHE A 101 -18.06 -7.80 19.33
C PHE A 101 -18.96 -9.06 19.34
N SER A 102 -20.23 -8.95 19.75
CA SER A 102 -21.17 -10.09 19.79
C SER A 102 -21.96 -10.26 18.48
N PHE A 103 -21.91 -9.29 17.57
CA PHE A 103 -22.63 -9.34 16.30
C PHE A 103 -22.10 -10.45 15.39
N LYS A 104 -23.03 -11.08 14.67
CA LYS A 104 -22.77 -12.17 13.70
C LYS A 104 -22.89 -11.66 12.27
N PHE A 105 -22.28 -12.39 11.34
CA PHE A 105 -22.16 -12.00 9.93
C PHE A 105 -23.48 -11.51 9.30
N ASP A 106 -24.57 -12.28 9.42
CA ASP A 106 -25.87 -11.89 8.84
C ASP A 106 -26.43 -10.60 9.44
N ALA A 107 -26.24 -10.39 10.75
CA ALA A 107 -26.66 -9.15 11.41
C ALA A 107 -25.82 -7.96 10.95
N LEU A 108 -24.50 -8.15 10.81
CA LEU A 108 -23.59 -7.14 10.26
C LEU A 108 -23.99 -6.77 8.84
N LYS A 109 -24.26 -7.75 7.99
CA LYS A 109 -24.70 -7.54 6.62
C LYS A 109 -26.04 -6.79 6.53
N ASN A 110 -26.98 -7.09 7.42
CA ASN A 110 -28.26 -6.38 7.49
C ASN A 110 -28.11 -4.91 7.92
N ILE A 111 -27.11 -4.60 8.76
CA ILE A 111 -26.89 -3.25 9.31
C ILE A 111 -25.99 -2.40 8.40
N LEU A 112 -24.90 -2.99 7.92
CA LEU A 112 -23.82 -2.31 7.21
C LEU A 112 -23.86 -2.52 5.69
N GLY A 113 -24.71 -3.43 5.20
CA GLY A 113 -24.70 -3.87 3.80
C GLY A 113 -23.65 -4.95 3.52
N GLU A 114 -23.35 -5.19 2.25
CA GLU A 114 -22.30 -6.14 1.87
C GLU A 114 -20.92 -5.71 2.39
N PRO A 115 -20.02 -6.65 2.71
CA PRO A 115 -18.63 -6.35 3.00
C PRO A 115 -18.00 -5.49 1.90
N THR A 116 -17.22 -4.49 2.29
CA THR A 116 -16.48 -3.63 1.34
C THR A 116 -15.25 -4.32 0.78
N LEU A 117 -14.78 -5.37 1.45
CA LEU A 117 -13.64 -6.17 1.06
C LEU A 117 -13.79 -7.58 1.60
N LYS A 118 -13.39 -8.58 0.82
CA LYS A 118 -13.19 -9.95 1.28
C LYS A 118 -11.76 -10.41 1.00
N SER A 119 -11.31 -11.42 1.72
CA SER A 119 -9.93 -11.91 1.64
C SER A 119 -9.42 -12.18 0.22
N SER A 120 -10.26 -12.75 -0.65
CA SER A 120 -9.92 -13.07 -2.04
C SER A 120 -9.71 -11.85 -2.94
N ASP A 121 -10.25 -10.68 -2.57
CA ASP A 121 -10.02 -9.43 -3.31
C ASP A 121 -8.58 -8.93 -3.10
N ILE A 122 -7.96 -9.27 -1.96
CA ILE A 122 -6.56 -8.91 -1.66
C ILE A 122 -5.62 -9.89 -2.36
N ALA A 123 -5.77 -11.18 -2.08
CA ALA A 123 -4.91 -12.22 -2.64
C ALA A 123 -5.57 -13.59 -2.50
N ARG A 124 -5.38 -14.46 -3.52
CA ARG A 124 -5.90 -15.84 -3.50
C ARG A 124 -5.34 -16.69 -2.36
N VAL A 125 -4.19 -16.32 -1.80
CA VAL A 125 -3.58 -17.04 -0.66
C VAL A 125 -4.39 -16.90 0.64
N TRP A 126 -5.36 -15.98 0.68
CA TRP A 126 -6.28 -15.80 1.81
C TRP A 126 -7.64 -16.48 1.57
N ILE A 127 -7.68 -17.45 0.66
CA ILE A 127 -8.84 -18.33 0.51
C ILE A 127 -8.51 -19.61 1.28
N ASN A 128 -9.46 -20.08 2.08
CA ASN A 128 -9.33 -21.32 2.83
C ASN A 128 -9.29 -22.54 1.88
N ASP A 129 -8.80 -23.68 2.38
CA ASP A 129 -8.68 -24.91 1.59
C ASP A 129 -10.02 -25.40 1.01
N ASP A 130 -11.13 -25.07 1.67
CA ASP A 130 -12.49 -25.40 1.24
C ASP A 130 -13.09 -24.39 0.23
N GLY A 131 -12.33 -23.34 -0.12
CA GLY A 131 -12.75 -22.28 -1.03
C GLY A 131 -13.49 -21.11 -0.38
N SER A 132 -13.67 -21.12 0.95
CA SER A 132 -14.27 -20.01 1.69
C SER A 132 -13.31 -18.84 1.89
N GLU A 133 -13.86 -17.66 2.18
CA GLU A 133 -13.07 -16.46 2.52
C GLU A 133 -12.52 -16.60 3.95
N SER A 134 -11.22 -16.36 4.16
CA SER A 134 -10.64 -16.34 5.51
C SER A 134 -11.11 -15.16 6.36
N PHE A 135 -11.59 -14.08 5.74
CA PHE A 135 -12.22 -12.96 6.43
C PHE A 135 -13.04 -12.05 5.51
N TYR A 136 -13.90 -11.26 6.13
CA TYR A 136 -14.64 -10.15 5.53
C TYR A 136 -14.36 -8.86 6.28
N ARG A 137 -14.33 -7.73 5.57
CA ARG A 137 -14.17 -6.40 6.17
C ARG A 137 -15.27 -5.47 5.70
N TRP A 138 -15.71 -4.64 6.64
CA TRP A 138 -16.42 -3.40 6.35
C TRP A 138 -15.47 -2.24 6.63
N TYR A 139 -15.44 -1.29 5.71
CA TYR A 139 -14.63 -0.08 5.78
C TYR A 139 -15.45 1.09 5.25
N LEU A 140 -16.01 1.86 6.18
CA LEU A 140 -17.03 2.87 5.92
C LEU A 140 -16.49 4.27 6.24
N PRO A 141 -16.79 5.27 5.40
CA PRO A 141 -16.30 6.62 5.63
C PRO A 141 -16.92 7.24 6.89
N VAL A 142 -16.09 7.92 7.68
CA VAL A 142 -16.51 8.81 8.78
C VAL A 142 -16.39 10.26 8.35
N ASP A 143 -15.24 10.62 7.75
CA ASP A 143 -14.92 11.96 7.26
C ASP A 143 -14.10 11.81 5.98
N THR A 144 -14.76 11.95 4.83
CA THR A 144 -14.12 11.78 3.51
C THR A 144 -13.16 12.92 3.15
N GLU A 145 -13.30 14.09 3.77
CA GLU A 145 -12.37 15.21 3.51
C GLU A 145 -11.03 14.98 4.21
N LYS A 146 -11.03 14.19 5.29
CA LYS A 146 -9.84 13.83 6.06
C LYS A 146 -9.39 12.38 5.85
N ASP A 147 -10.00 11.68 4.89
CA ASP A 147 -9.72 10.25 4.66
C ASP A 147 -9.84 9.40 5.93
N ILE A 148 -10.81 9.69 6.81
CA ILE A 148 -11.04 8.93 8.03
C ILE A 148 -12.17 7.94 7.81
N TYR A 149 -11.89 6.68 8.10
CA TYR A 149 -12.83 5.58 7.94
C TYR A 149 -12.84 4.73 9.21
N TRP A 150 -13.93 3.99 9.37
CA TRP A 150 -14.08 3.02 10.44
C TRP A 150 -14.64 1.72 9.90
N GLY A 151 -14.54 0.68 10.70
CA GLY A 151 -15.24 -0.55 10.40
C GLY A 151 -14.71 -1.70 11.24
N LEU A 152 -14.77 -2.89 10.67
CA LEU A 152 -14.45 -4.12 11.40
C LEU A 152 -13.98 -5.22 10.46
N GLN A 153 -13.27 -6.19 11.03
CA GLN A 153 -12.93 -7.46 10.39
C GLN A 153 -13.69 -8.59 11.07
N TYR A 154 -14.40 -9.39 10.29
CA TYR A 154 -15.05 -10.63 10.70
C TYR A 154 -14.26 -11.81 10.13
N ASP A 155 -13.75 -12.67 11.00
CA ASP A 155 -12.91 -13.81 10.62
C ASP A 155 -13.76 -15.07 10.40
N ASP A 156 -13.15 -16.08 9.80
CA ASP A 156 -13.77 -17.37 9.49
C ASP A 156 -14.06 -18.25 10.73
N ASP A 157 -13.64 -17.81 11.92
CA ASP A 157 -13.99 -18.40 13.23
C ASP A 157 -15.33 -17.89 13.79
N ASP A 158 -16.13 -17.23 12.96
CA ASP A 158 -17.42 -16.65 13.29
C ASP A 158 -17.37 -15.55 14.37
N SER A 159 -16.30 -14.76 14.37
CA SER A 159 -16.11 -13.67 15.32
C SER A 159 -15.66 -12.37 14.67
N ILE A 160 -16.00 -11.25 15.32
CA ILE A 160 -15.38 -9.96 15.01
C ILE A 160 -14.00 -9.96 15.66
N ARG A 161 -12.95 -9.93 14.84
CA ARG A 161 -11.58 -9.84 15.29
C ARG A 161 -11.28 -8.50 15.93
N ASP A 162 -11.61 -7.42 15.22
CA ASP A 162 -11.39 -6.05 15.68
C ASP A 162 -12.35 -5.06 15.04
N PHE A 163 -12.57 -3.96 15.75
CA PHE A 163 -13.04 -2.71 15.16
C PHE A 163 -11.84 -1.81 14.91
N SER A 164 -11.86 -1.07 13.81
CA SER A 164 -10.82 -0.10 13.46
C SER A 164 -11.40 1.27 13.15
N LEU A 165 -10.63 2.30 13.45
CA LEU A 165 -10.88 3.70 13.08
C LEU A 165 -9.55 4.30 12.67
N GLY A 166 -9.46 4.94 11.52
CA GLY A 166 -8.21 5.56 11.10
C GLY A 166 -8.17 5.95 9.64
N LEU A 167 -6.96 6.30 9.24
CA LEU A 167 -6.60 6.57 7.85
C LEU A 167 -6.51 5.25 7.07
N PRO A 168 -6.83 5.24 5.76
CA PRO A 168 -6.58 4.08 4.92
C PRO A 168 -5.08 3.80 4.88
N TYR A 169 -4.74 2.52 4.87
CA TYR A 169 -3.37 2.08 4.68
C TYR A 169 -3.18 1.63 3.25
N ASP A 170 -2.54 2.48 2.45
CA ASP A 170 -2.28 2.19 1.06
C ASP A 170 -0.81 1.85 0.84
N MET A 171 -0.56 0.64 0.36
CA MET A 171 0.77 0.25 -0.06
C MET A 171 1.01 0.74 -1.50
N PRO A 172 2.15 1.38 -1.79
CA PRO A 172 2.55 1.72 -3.15
C PRO A 172 2.48 0.54 -4.12
N VAL A 173 1.75 0.68 -5.23
CA VAL A 173 1.80 -0.28 -6.36
C VAL A 173 3.17 -0.25 -7.03
N LEU A 174 3.71 0.96 -7.21
CA LEU A 174 5.07 1.20 -7.72
C LEU A 174 5.77 2.17 -6.77
N GLU A 175 7.02 1.87 -6.44
CA GLU A 175 7.88 2.73 -5.62
C GLU A 175 9.20 3.01 -6.35
N PHE A 176 9.45 4.28 -6.63
CA PHE A 176 10.59 4.81 -7.38
C PHE A 176 11.69 5.32 -6.44
N TYR A 177 11.30 6.06 -5.39
CA TYR A 177 12.20 6.53 -4.34
C TYR A 177 11.45 6.69 -3.02
N ASP A 178 12.16 6.48 -1.91
CA ASP A 178 11.57 6.55 -0.58
C ASP A 178 11.91 7.88 0.12
N LYS A 179 10.89 8.73 0.28
CA LYS A 179 11.01 10.00 1.02
C LYS A 179 11.40 9.78 2.48
N PHE A 180 10.99 8.66 3.09
CA PHE A 180 11.37 8.31 4.47
C PHE A 180 12.88 8.07 4.58
N MET A 181 13.48 7.43 3.58
CA MET A 181 14.94 7.29 3.45
C MET A 181 15.67 8.59 3.04
N SER A 182 14.99 9.74 3.08
CA SER A 182 15.51 11.05 2.63
C SER A 182 15.90 11.07 1.14
N GLU A 183 15.34 10.18 0.32
CA GLU A 183 15.47 10.25 -1.12
C GLU A 183 14.56 11.33 -1.72
N ASN A 184 14.92 11.84 -2.89
CA ASN A 184 14.13 12.81 -3.63
C ASN A 184 14.26 12.58 -5.15
N PHE A 185 13.53 13.36 -5.93
CA PHE A 185 13.57 13.28 -7.39
C PHE A 185 14.98 13.47 -7.96
N ALA A 186 15.79 14.40 -7.41
CA ALA A 186 17.13 14.68 -7.94
C ALA A 186 18.12 13.53 -7.67
N THR A 187 17.98 12.80 -6.57
CA THR A 187 18.76 11.57 -6.33
C THR A 187 18.24 10.42 -7.20
N PHE A 188 16.92 10.29 -7.32
CA PHE A 188 16.29 9.31 -8.19
C PHE A 188 16.73 9.46 -9.65
N SER A 189 16.69 10.67 -10.19
CA SER A 189 16.98 10.95 -11.61
C SER A 189 18.43 10.67 -12.02
N LYS A 190 19.34 10.56 -11.04
CA LYS A 190 20.75 10.22 -11.27
C LYS A 190 21.05 8.75 -11.05
N ALA A 191 20.16 8.03 -10.36
CA ALA A 191 20.38 6.65 -10.00
C ALA A 191 19.99 5.74 -11.16
N THR A 192 20.83 4.73 -11.41
CA THR A 192 20.56 3.66 -12.36
C THR A 192 20.32 2.37 -11.60
N GLY A 193 19.54 1.46 -12.18
CA GLY A 193 19.32 0.14 -11.60
C GLY A 193 18.10 -0.56 -12.17
N PHE A 194 18.22 -1.88 -12.29
CA PHE A 194 17.22 -2.74 -12.92
C PHE A 194 15.79 -2.49 -12.42
N TYR A 195 15.56 -2.56 -11.10
CA TYR A 195 14.22 -2.46 -10.53
C TYR A 195 13.56 -1.09 -10.76
N ARG A 196 14.34 0.00 -10.72
CA ARG A 196 13.84 1.35 -11.00
C ARG A 196 13.49 1.47 -12.49
N THR A 197 14.37 1.01 -13.36
CA THR A 197 14.13 0.99 -14.82
C THR A 197 12.88 0.19 -15.17
N ALA A 198 12.70 -1.00 -14.58
CA ALA A 198 11.51 -1.83 -14.81
C ALA A 198 10.25 -1.11 -14.33
N LYS A 199 10.21 -0.60 -13.09
CA LYS A 199 9.05 0.15 -12.58
C LYS A 199 8.70 1.36 -13.45
N LEU A 200 9.70 2.06 -14.01
CA LEU A 200 9.47 3.16 -14.96
C LEU A 200 8.79 2.67 -16.24
N MET A 201 9.19 1.52 -16.79
CA MET A 201 8.54 0.92 -17.95
C MET A 201 7.11 0.45 -17.63
N PHE A 202 6.86 -0.07 -16.42
CA PHE A 202 5.49 -0.38 -15.98
C PHE A 202 4.62 0.88 -15.96
N LEU A 203 5.14 1.98 -15.39
CA LEU A 203 4.41 3.24 -15.36
C LEU A 203 4.12 3.77 -16.76
N GLN A 204 5.09 3.69 -17.67
CA GLN A 204 4.89 4.07 -19.06
C GLN A 204 3.78 3.23 -19.71
N TRP A 205 3.78 1.91 -19.50
CA TRP A 205 2.72 1.03 -19.96
C TRP A 205 1.34 1.45 -19.43
N ALA A 206 1.26 1.79 -18.14
CA ALA A 206 0.01 2.27 -17.53
C ALA A 206 -0.47 3.59 -18.14
N ILE A 207 0.44 4.52 -18.43
CA ILE A 207 0.16 5.79 -19.11
C ILE A 207 -0.32 5.56 -20.55
N GLU A 208 0.36 4.71 -21.31
CA GLU A 208 0.00 4.41 -22.70
C GLU A 208 -1.38 3.74 -22.84
N ARG A 209 -1.86 3.11 -21.76
CA ARG A 209 -3.19 2.48 -21.69
C ARG A 209 -4.24 3.32 -20.97
N ASP A 210 -3.93 4.57 -20.64
CA ASP A 210 -4.82 5.50 -19.94
C ASP A 210 -5.39 4.94 -18.62
N LEU A 211 -4.57 4.19 -17.87
CA LEU A 211 -4.96 3.50 -16.64
C LEU A 211 -4.83 4.34 -15.38
N LEU A 212 -4.35 5.58 -15.47
CA LEU A 212 -4.13 6.46 -14.32
C LEU A 212 -5.21 7.55 -14.22
N LYS A 213 -5.62 7.87 -12.99
CA LYS A 213 -6.43 9.05 -12.67
C LYS A 213 -5.53 10.28 -12.68
N LEU A 214 -5.61 11.09 -13.72
CA LEU A 214 -4.76 12.27 -13.91
C LEU A 214 -5.59 13.54 -13.96
N ASP A 215 -5.15 14.56 -13.23
CA ASP A 215 -5.65 15.92 -13.40
C ASP A 215 -5.22 16.51 -14.77
N THR A 216 -5.70 17.72 -15.06
CA THR A 216 -5.44 18.38 -16.36
C THR A 216 -3.96 18.59 -16.65
N GLU A 217 -3.13 18.86 -15.64
CA GLU A 217 -1.69 19.10 -15.84
C GLU A 217 -0.95 17.77 -16.06
N LYS A 218 -1.21 16.76 -15.22
CA LYS A 218 -0.60 15.43 -15.39
C LYS A 218 -1.05 14.76 -16.68
N ALA A 219 -2.28 14.99 -17.14
CA ALA A 219 -2.76 14.49 -18.43
C ALA A 219 -1.99 15.05 -19.64
N LYS A 220 -1.55 16.33 -19.59
CA LYS A 220 -0.68 16.91 -20.63
C LYS A 220 0.68 16.20 -20.67
N ILE A 221 1.25 15.94 -19.50
CA ILE A 221 2.54 15.22 -19.37
C ILE A 221 2.40 13.79 -19.90
N ALA A 222 1.35 13.07 -19.50
CA ALA A 222 1.03 11.74 -20.03
C ALA A 222 0.92 11.74 -21.56
N THR A 223 0.25 12.74 -22.14
CA THR A 223 0.13 12.89 -23.60
C THR A 223 1.51 13.09 -24.25
N ALA A 224 2.35 13.97 -23.71
CA ALA A 224 3.70 14.19 -24.22
C ALA A 224 4.57 12.92 -24.13
N ILE A 225 4.42 12.10 -23.08
CA ILE A 225 5.11 10.81 -22.94
C ILE A 225 4.63 9.81 -24.01
N LYS A 226 3.31 9.70 -24.22
CA LYS A 226 2.72 8.85 -25.28
C LYS A 226 3.23 9.23 -26.66
N GLU A 227 3.38 10.53 -26.92
CA GLU A 227 3.90 11.08 -28.17
C GLU A 227 5.44 11.07 -28.26
N ARG A 228 6.14 10.51 -27.26
CA ARG A 228 7.62 10.46 -27.18
C ARG A 228 8.29 11.85 -27.18
N LYS A 229 7.57 12.87 -26.74
CA LYS A 229 8.05 14.26 -26.60
C LYS A 229 8.57 14.60 -25.20
N ALA A 230 8.30 13.75 -24.21
CA ALA A 230 8.76 13.89 -22.84
C ALA A 230 9.22 12.53 -22.27
N PRO A 231 10.24 12.50 -21.40
CA PRO A 231 10.63 11.29 -20.70
C PRO A 231 9.62 10.90 -19.63
N ILE A 232 9.52 9.60 -19.32
CA ILE A 232 8.63 9.08 -18.27
C ILE A 232 8.89 9.70 -16.89
N THR A 233 10.13 10.13 -16.63
CA THR A 233 10.53 10.78 -15.37
C THR A 233 9.81 12.10 -15.11
N ASP A 234 9.28 12.76 -16.14
CA ASP A 234 8.49 13.98 -15.96
C ASP A 234 7.17 13.68 -15.22
N MET A 235 6.60 12.49 -15.42
CA MET A 235 5.45 12.05 -14.63
C MET A 235 5.83 11.88 -13.15
N ILE A 236 6.98 11.25 -12.86
CA ILE A 236 7.45 11.08 -11.47
C ILE A 236 7.63 12.43 -10.79
N LYS A 237 8.19 13.42 -11.51
CA LYS A 237 8.33 14.77 -11.00
C LYS A 237 6.96 15.44 -10.75
N ALA A 238 6.00 15.23 -11.64
CA ALA A 238 4.66 15.81 -11.55
C ALA A 238 3.78 15.18 -10.46
N LEU A 239 3.99 13.91 -10.14
CA LEU A 239 3.37 13.26 -8.99
C LEU A 239 3.82 13.88 -7.66
N ASP A 240 4.98 14.55 -7.65
CA ASP A 240 5.63 15.11 -6.46
C ASP A 240 5.79 14.11 -5.31
N ARG A 241 5.86 12.81 -5.64
CA ARG A 241 6.11 11.72 -4.71
C ARG A 241 6.79 10.56 -5.43
N GLY A 242 7.47 9.74 -4.65
CA GLY A 242 8.29 8.65 -5.18
C GLY A 242 7.52 7.37 -5.41
N TYR A 243 6.19 7.41 -5.52
CA TYR A 243 5.36 6.22 -5.63
C TYR A 243 4.05 6.48 -6.38
N VAL A 244 3.40 5.39 -6.78
CA VAL A 244 2.04 5.33 -7.33
C VAL A 244 1.23 4.35 -6.48
N LEU A 245 0.04 4.77 -6.04
CA LEU A 245 -0.87 3.99 -5.23
C LEU A 245 -1.84 3.18 -6.08
N GLU A 246 -2.56 2.24 -5.45
CA GLU A 246 -3.65 1.53 -6.12
C GLU A 246 -4.76 2.49 -6.56
N ASP A 247 -5.09 3.46 -5.70
CA ASP A 247 -6.14 4.44 -5.98
C ASP A 247 -5.77 5.45 -7.07
N ASP A 248 -4.50 5.53 -7.46
CA ASP A 248 -4.10 6.32 -8.63
C ASP A 248 -4.55 5.67 -9.95
N PHE A 249 -4.94 4.39 -9.94
CA PHE A 249 -5.43 3.71 -11.12
C PHE A 249 -6.92 3.94 -11.33
N SER A 250 -7.32 4.26 -12.57
CA SER A 250 -8.72 4.35 -13.00
C SER A 250 -9.29 2.98 -13.41
N ALA A 251 -8.42 2.04 -13.77
CA ALA A 251 -8.76 0.67 -14.15
C ALA A 251 -7.56 -0.27 -13.94
N GLU A 252 -7.84 -1.58 -13.88
CA GLU A 252 -6.82 -2.64 -13.71
C GLU A 252 -5.99 -2.52 -12.41
N ASN A 253 -6.48 -1.79 -11.41
CA ASN A 253 -5.81 -1.57 -10.13
C ASN A 253 -5.48 -2.89 -9.40
N SER A 254 -6.43 -3.84 -9.36
CA SER A 254 -6.20 -5.16 -8.76
C SER A 254 -5.16 -5.98 -9.53
N PHE A 255 -5.09 -5.87 -10.85
CA PHE A 255 -4.03 -6.52 -11.63
C PHE A 255 -2.67 -5.93 -11.28
N ALA A 256 -2.56 -4.60 -11.30
CA ALA A 256 -1.31 -3.92 -11.01
C ALA A 256 -0.79 -4.29 -9.62
N ARG A 257 -1.65 -4.18 -8.59
CA ARG A 257 -1.34 -4.60 -7.21
C ARG A 257 -0.91 -6.07 -7.14
N ILE A 258 -1.70 -6.98 -7.70
CA ILE A 258 -1.43 -8.41 -7.60
C ILE A 258 -0.10 -8.78 -8.25
N TYR A 259 0.17 -8.21 -9.42
CA TYR A 259 1.33 -8.55 -10.22
C TYR A 259 2.63 -7.92 -9.68
N THR A 260 2.58 -6.72 -9.10
CA THR A 260 3.77 -6.07 -8.54
C THR A 260 4.14 -6.56 -7.13
N HIS A 261 3.19 -7.14 -6.39
CA HIS A 261 3.40 -7.60 -5.00
C HIS A 261 3.41 -9.13 -4.82
N ASN A 262 3.34 -9.90 -5.90
CA ASN A 262 3.25 -11.37 -5.86
C ASN A 262 2.07 -11.89 -5.00
N LEU A 263 0.93 -11.21 -5.10
CA LEU A 263 -0.28 -11.52 -4.31
C LEU A 263 -1.19 -12.54 -5.03
N SER A 264 -0.70 -13.18 -6.09
CA SER A 264 -1.52 -14.12 -6.86
C SER A 264 -1.63 -15.50 -6.21
N GLY A 265 -0.72 -15.82 -5.27
CA GLY A 265 -0.51 -17.19 -4.77
C GLY A 265 0.21 -18.11 -5.76
N PHE A 266 0.48 -17.62 -6.96
CA PHE A 266 1.34 -18.25 -7.96
C PHE A 266 2.67 -17.48 -7.99
N ASN A 267 3.75 -18.15 -8.35
CA ASN A 267 5.08 -17.55 -8.43
C ASN A 267 5.20 -16.61 -9.66
N ILE A 268 4.44 -15.50 -9.64
CA ILE A 268 4.23 -14.56 -10.73
C ILE A 268 4.42 -13.15 -10.16
N LEU A 269 5.57 -12.56 -10.47
CA LEU A 269 5.98 -11.25 -9.98
C LEU A 269 6.59 -10.44 -11.13
N TYR A 270 6.12 -9.22 -11.32
CA TYR A 270 6.53 -8.35 -12.42
C TYR A 270 8.05 -8.22 -12.56
N THR A 271 8.74 -7.82 -11.49
CA THR A 271 10.18 -7.59 -11.55
C THR A 271 10.97 -8.87 -11.78
N GLN A 272 10.44 -10.03 -11.37
CA GLN A 272 11.05 -11.33 -11.62
C GLN A 272 10.86 -11.77 -13.07
N ASP A 273 9.65 -11.65 -13.62
CA ASP A 273 9.37 -11.96 -15.03
C ASP A 273 10.27 -11.13 -15.97
N VAL A 274 10.42 -9.84 -15.67
CA VAL A 274 11.34 -8.96 -16.41
C VAL A 274 12.77 -9.46 -16.23
N ALA A 275 13.23 -9.75 -15.01
CA ALA A 275 14.61 -10.18 -14.77
C ALA A 275 14.94 -11.46 -15.53
N PHE A 276 14.04 -12.43 -15.52
CA PHE A 276 14.24 -13.74 -16.15
C PHE A 276 14.34 -13.63 -17.67
N THR A 277 13.68 -12.64 -18.27
CA THR A 277 13.83 -12.34 -19.70
C THR A 277 15.27 -11.96 -20.08
N TYR A 278 16.04 -11.38 -19.15
CA TYR A 278 17.43 -10.97 -19.37
C TYR A 278 18.47 -11.95 -18.78
N LEU A 279 18.05 -12.85 -17.90
CA LEU A 279 18.89 -13.88 -17.28
C LEU A 279 18.74 -15.22 -18.02
N GLN A 280 19.51 -15.38 -19.10
CA GLN A 280 19.40 -16.57 -19.98
C GLN A 280 19.81 -17.88 -19.28
N ASP A 281 20.76 -17.82 -18.33
CA ASP A 281 21.24 -18.98 -17.57
C ASP A 281 20.29 -19.36 -16.42
N ALA A 282 20.03 -20.66 -16.24
CA ALA A 282 19.13 -21.16 -15.21
C ALA A 282 19.64 -20.90 -13.78
N THR A 283 20.96 -21.01 -13.56
CA THR A 283 21.62 -20.72 -12.28
C THR A 283 21.46 -19.24 -11.91
N LEU A 284 21.56 -18.35 -12.90
CA LEU A 284 21.33 -16.92 -12.68
C LEU A 284 19.88 -16.63 -12.31
N ARG A 285 18.91 -17.35 -12.88
CA ARG A 285 17.49 -17.22 -12.53
C ARG A 285 17.19 -17.71 -11.13
N GLU A 286 17.77 -18.84 -10.73
CA GLU A 286 17.64 -19.40 -9.37
C GLU A 286 18.13 -18.42 -8.29
N ASN A 287 19.18 -17.66 -8.58
CA ASN A 287 19.70 -16.61 -7.69
C ASN A 287 19.76 -15.23 -8.37
N TYR A 288 18.62 -14.74 -8.84
CA TYR A 288 18.56 -13.45 -9.58
C TYR A 288 18.88 -12.21 -8.73
N PHE A 289 19.02 -12.36 -7.41
CA PHE A 289 19.54 -11.34 -6.51
C PHE A 289 21.05 -11.43 -6.25
N GLY A 290 21.71 -12.49 -6.71
CA GLY A 290 23.15 -12.70 -6.57
C GLY A 290 23.97 -11.71 -7.39
N GLU A 291 25.25 -11.57 -7.03
CA GLU A 291 26.17 -10.60 -7.66
C GLU A 291 26.27 -10.79 -9.18
N ALA A 292 26.44 -12.03 -9.64
CA ALA A 292 26.52 -12.35 -11.07
C ALA A 292 25.23 -11.96 -11.84
N ALA A 293 24.05 -12.23 -11.27
CA ALA A 293 22.79 -11.82 -11.89
C ALA A 293 22.64 -10.29 -11.90
N ARG A 294 23.04 -9.62 -10.81
CA ARG A 294 23.02 -8.15 -10.73
C ARG A 294 23.96 -7.50 -11.75
N GLU A 295 25.11 -8.11 -12.04
CA GLU A 295 26.03 -7.63 -13.08
C GLU A 295 25.34 -7.65 -14.45
N VAL A 296 24.70 -8.77 -14.82
CA VAL A 296 23.92 -8.86 -16.06
C VAL A 296 22.79 -7.83 -16.08
N LEU A 297 21.98 -7.78 -15.02
CA LEU A 297 20.85 -6.86 -14.91
C LEU A 297 21.26 -5.38 -14.85
N SER A 298 22.51 -5.06 -14.50
CA SER A 298 23.02 -3.68 -14.50
C SER A 298 23.10 -3.07 -15.90
N THR A 299 23.16 -3.92 -16.93
CA THR A 299 23.14 -3.51 -18.35
C THR A 299 21.73 -3.16 -18.84
N PHE A 300 20.69 -3.48 -18.07
CA PHE A 300 19.31 -3.17 -18.40
C PHE A 300 19.05 -1.66 -18.26
N VAL A 301 18.95 -1.00 -19.41
CA VAL A 301 18.72 0.44 -19.53
C VAL A 301 17.33 0.74 -20.06
N TYR A 302 16.86 1.95 -19.77
CA TYR A 302 15.63 2.45 -20.35
C TYR A 302 15.85 2.85 -21.82
N ASN A 303 15.28 2.08 -22.75
CA ASN A 303 15.24 2.37 -24.18
C ASN A 303 13.98 1.73 -24.81
N GLU A 304 13.70 2.06 -26.06
CA GLU A 304 12.48 1.60 -26.75
C GLU A 304 12.48 0.07 -26.95
N GLU A 305 13.63 -0.54 -27.24
CA GLU A 305 13.75 -2.00 -27.43
C GLU A 305 13.36 -2.78 -26.17
N ASN A 306 13.97 -2.43 -25.03
CA ASN A 306 13.64 -3.02 -23.74
C ASN A 306 12.19 -2.70 -23.33
N TYR A 307 11.72 -1.49 -23.61
CA TYR A 307 10.34 -1.13 -23.32
C TYR A 307 9.34 -2.03 -24.08
N GLN A 308 9.56 -2.31 -25.36
CA GLN A 308 8.66 -3.18 -26.14
C GLN A 308 8.63 -4.61 -25.59
N ILE A 309 9.77 -5.15 -25.14
CA ILE A 309 9.85 -6.46 -24.48
C ILE A 309 9.03 -6.44 -23.18
N VAL A 310 9.29 -5.47 -22.30
CA VAL A 310 8.60 -5.33 -21.01
C VAL A 310 7.10 -5.13 -21.20
N LYS A 311 6.70 -4.29 -22.16
CA LYS A 311 5.30 -4.09 -22.54
C LYS A 311 4.64 -5.40 -22.96
N GLY A 312 5.29 -6.21 -23.78
CA GLY A 312 4.80 -7.53 -24.18
C GLY A 312 4.58 -8.47 -23.00
N ILE A 313 5.49 -8.47 -22.02
CA ILE A 313 5.35 -9.24 -20.77
C ILE A 313 4.10 -8.79 -20.01
N ILE A 314 3.94 -7.49 -19.78
CA ILE A 314 2.81 -6.95 -19.01
C ILE A 314 1.48 -7.21 -19.73
N ASP A 315 1.42 -7.01 -21.06
CA ASP A 315 0.21 -7.26 -21.85
C ASP A 315 -0.19 -8.76 -21.79
N ASN A 316 0.76 -9.68 -21.88
CA ASN A 316 0.50 -11.13 -21.73
C ASN A 316 -0.01 -11.47 -20.34
N ARG A 317 0.62 -10.94 -19.28
CA ARG A 317 0.19 -11.19 -17.90
C ARG A 317 -1.18 -10.57 -17.59
N LEU A 318 -1.50 -9.42 -18.17
CA LEU A 318 -2.84 -8.85 -18.08
C LEU A 318 -3.88 -9.77 -18.73
N ALA A 319 -3.58 -10.35 -19.89
CA ALA A 319 -4.47 -11.31 -20.56
C ALA A 319 -4.67 -12.59 -19.72
N GLU A 320 -3.61 -13.15 -19.15
CA GLU A 320 -3.68 -14.30 -18.23
C GLU A 320 -4.50 -13.98 -16.96
N TYR A 321 -4.29 -12.79 -16.38
CA TYR A 321 -5.06 -12.34 -15.23
C TYR A 321 -6.55 -12.24 -15.56
N LYS A 322 -6.90 -11.67 -16.72
CA LYS A 322 -8.30 -11.59 -17.18
C LYS A 322 -8.91 -12.95 -17.47
N SER A 323 -8.13 -13.89 -18.01
CA SER A 323 -8.59 -15.23 -18.38
C SER A 323 -8.81 -16.16 -17.18
N HIS A 324 -7.84 -16.22 -16.27
CA HIS A 324 -7.85 -17.22 -15.19
C HIS A 324 -7.20 -16.72 -13.89
N LYS A 325 -7.02 -15.41 -13.72
CA LYS A 325 -6.47 -14.81 -12.48
C LYS A 325 -5.16 -15.47 -12.07
N PHE A 326 -4.28 -15.72 -13.04
CA PHE A 326 -3.01 -16.43 -12.91
C PHE A 326 -3.06 -17.91 -12.50
N SER A 327 -4.23 -18.51 -12.29
CA SER A 327 -4.34 -19.91 -11.83
C SER A 327 -3.79 -20.99 -12.77
N LYS A 328 -3.55 -20.64 -14.03
CA LYS A 328 -2.90 -21.50 -15.03
C LYS A 328 -1.58 -20.91 -15.53
N SER A 329 -1.13 -19.80 -14.96
CA SER A 329 0.12 -19.14 -15.36
C SER A 329 1.32 -19.96 -14.92
N LYS A 330 2.34 -19.96 -15.77
CA LYS A 330 3.66 -20.49 -15.44
C LYS A 330 4.62 -19.35 -15.28
N GLN A 331 5.62 -19.54 -14.43
CA GLN A 331 6.77 -18.65 -14.36
C GLN A 331 7.45 -18.64 -15.73
N LEU A 332 7.91 -17.48 -16.19
CA LEU A 332 8.74 -17.42 -17.38
C LEU A 332 10.00 -18.26 -17.12
N ALA A 333 10.39 -19.09 -18.09
CA ALA A 333 11.69 -19.75 -18.07
C ALA A 333 12.71 -18.73 -18.55
#